data_AF-A0A183UPJ7-F1
#
_entry.id   AF-A0A183UPJ7-F1
#
_cell.length_a   1.000
_cell.length_b   1.000
_cell.length_c   1.000
_cell.angle_alpha   90.00
_cell.angle_beta   90.00
_cell.angle_gamma   90.00
#
_symmetry.space_group_name_H-M   'P 1'
#
loop_
_entity.id
_entity.type
_entity.pdbx_description
1 polymer ?
#
loop_
_entity_poly.entity_id
_entity_poly.type
_entity_poly.pdbx_seq_one_letter_code
_entity_poly.pdbx_strand_id
1 'polypeptide(L)'
;LDKGVDGLKRDFETIKLFVPDPYEATVFENNKTTGRNRYRAPLDSTVHQFYQMILQEGARMIIMLCNFTESGRKICTQYYPAKPTDPTLVFGDITVVCLHSSALPGEPKVCVTWLSLKCNKTGKRQTVRHIHWKDWPEHSVPDVSLTPLNIFTVVRDSKGPVVIHCVDGVSRTGTILGIEFILEKMLHGEASDDSTEMIKELRRQRALAVRTSMQYIYIHREIIQYLQDRQIIEMSQRLLEFVDDYDRCFKKYAKEEATPPFHTNEFETADYFNVPKSTYCDSKTQVSPPDRDTK
;
A
#
# COMPACT_ATOMS: atom_id res chain seq x y z
N LEU A 1 5.52 -21.89 -1.98
CA LEU A 1 4.05 -22.11 -2.14
C LEU A 1 3.61 -23.49 -1.62
N ASP A 2 4.47 -24.24 -0.90
CA ASP A 2 4.23 -25.51 -0.14
C ASP A 2 2.78 -25.74 0.25
N LYS A 3 2.31 -24.72 0.92
CA LYS A 3 1.19 -24.78 1.84
C LYS A 3 -0.15 -24.47 1.15
N GLY A 4 -0.15 -24.12 -0.14
CA GLY A 4 -1.35 -23.72 -0.88
C GLY A 4 -2.01 -22.45 -0.33
N VAL A 5 -3.21 -22.14 -0.79
CA VAL A 5 -3.97 -20.94 -0.37
C VAL A 5 -4.31 -20.98 1.12
N ASP A 6 -4.76 -22.12 1.64
CA ASP A 6 -5.11 -22.25 3.07
C ASP A 6 -3.89 -22.20 3.99
N GLY A 7 -2.74 -22.66 3.50
CA GLY A 7 -1.46 -22.45 4.15
C GLY A 7 -1.09 -20.99 4.27
N LEU A 8 -1.20 -20.23 3.18
CA LEU A 8 -0.95 -18.78 3.20
C LEU A 8 -1.92 -18.03 4.12
N LYS A 9 -3.18 -18.49 4.25
CA LYS A 9 -4.11 -17.95 5.27
C LYS A 9 -3.59 -18.17 6.68
N ARG A 10 -3.16 -19.40 7.01
CA ARG A 10 -2.60 -19.72 8.32
C ARG A 10 -1.34 -18.91 8.61
N ASP A 11 -0.44 -18.82 7.64
CA ASP A 11 0.76 -18.00 7.69
C ASP A 11 0.41 -16.53 8.00
N PHE A 12 -0.59 -15.97 7.31
CA PHE A 12 -1.08 -14.61 7.58
C PHE A 12 -1.58 -14.45 9.02
N GLU A 13 -2.33 -15.41 9.56
CA GLU A 13 -2.82 -15.33 10.94
C GLU A 13 -1.67 -15.27 11.97
N THR A 14 -0.53 -15.91 11.70
CA THR A 14 0.65 -15.79 12.58
C THR A 14 1.26 -14.40 12.61
N ILE A 15 1.18 -13.67 11.50
CA ILE A 15 1.74 -12.32 11.38
C ILE A 15 0.70 -11.23 11.55
N LYS A 16 -0.59 -11.54 11.61
CA LYS A 16 -1.68 -10.56 11.66
C LYS A 16 -1.51 -9.50 12.74
N LEU A 17 -1.04 -9.92 13.91
CA LEU A 17 -0.78 -9.07 15.08
C LEU A 17 0.67 -8.58 15.19
N PHE A 18 1.54 -8.96 14.25
CA PHE A 18 2.92 -8.48 14.24
C PHE A 18 2.95 -6.99 13.96
N VAL A 19 3.38 -6.24 14.97
CA VAL A 19 3.74 -4.83 14.90
C VAL A 19 5.21 -4.76 15.29
N PRO A 20 6.09 -4.21 14.43
CA PRO A 20 7.50 -4.07 14.78
C PRO A 20 7.65 -3.16 16.00
N ASP A 21 8.74 -3.35 16.75
CA ASP A 21 9.14 -2.40 17.78
C ASP A 21 9.30 -1.01 17.12
N PRO A 22 8.69 0.06 17.66
CA PRO A 22 8.90 1.43 17.19
C PRO A 22 10.37 1.83 17.05
N TYR A 23 11.28 1.22 17.81
CA TYR A 23 12.73 1.46 17.76
C TYR A 23 13.46 0.62 16.71
N GLU A 24 12.87 -0.46 16.20
CA GLU A 24 13.39 -1.26 15.09
C GLU A 24 12.81 -0.84 13.73
N ALA A 25 11.82 0.05 13.74
CA ALA A 25 11.20 0.53 12.51
C ALA A 25 12.18 1.41 11.73
N THR A 26 12.85 0.83 10.74
CA THR A 26 13.67 1.54 9.76
C THR A 26 12.74 2.32 8.83
N VAL A 27 12.25 3.47 9.30
CA VAL A 27 11.45 4.33 8.44
C VAL A 27 12.39 5.01 7.45
N PHE A 28 12.58 4.34 6.31
CA PHE A 28 13.40 4.77 5.17
C PHE A 28 14.79 5.29 5.56
N GLU A 29 15.75 4.39 5.78
CA GLU A 29 17.16 4.73 5.56
C GLU A 29 17.39 4.80 4.05
N ASN A 30 17.13 5.96 3.42
CA ASN A 30 18.16 6.95 3.12
C ASN A 30 17.78 8.40 3.50
N ASN A 31 17.11 8.66 4.63
CA ASN A 31 17.28 9.95 5.32
C ASN A 31 16.81 9.88 6.78
N LYS A 32 17.68 10.27 7.73
CA LYS A 32 17.53 10.18 9.19
C LYS A 32 16.41 11.06 9.80
N THR A 33 15.23 11.18 9.20
CA THR A 33 14.15 12.01 9.78
C THR A 33 12.74 11.63 9.34
N THR A 34 12.31 10.36 9.40
CA THR A 34 10.87 10.08 9.13
C THR A 34 10.21 9.00 10.00
N GLY A 35 10.43 8.96 11.32
CA GLY A 35 9.79 8.00 12.24
C GLY A 35 8.24 8.00 12.38
N ARG A 36 7.44 8.56 11.44
CA ARG A 36 5.95 8.58 11.51
C ARG A 36 5.21 8.57 10.16
N ASN A 37 5.76 8.05 9.07
CA ASN A 37 5.08 8.14 7.77
C ASN A 37 4.07 7.01 7.46
N ARG A 38 2.94 7.03 8.18
CA ARG A 38 1.68 6.49 7.65
C ARG A 38 1.09 7.51 6.68
N TYR A 39 1.47 7.45 5.40
CA TYR A 39 0.86 8.34 4.40
C TYR A 39 -0.57 7.88 4.11
N ARG A 40 -1.49 8.46 4.89
CA ARG A 40 -2.94 8.40 4.73
C ARG A 40 -3.37 9.24 3.52
N ALA A 41 -4.56 8.98 3.00
CA ALA A 41 -5.27 9.92 2.13
C ALA A 41 -5.21 11.37 2.68
N PRO A 42 -4.89 12.37 1.85
CA PRO A 42 -4.99 13.77 2.25
C PRO A 42 -6.40 14.12 2.74
N LEU A 43 -6.44 14.84 3.87
CA LEU A 43 -7.67 15.40 4.46
C LEU A 43 -7.68 16.91 4.23
N ASP A 44 -8.85 17.55 4.41
CA ASP A 44 -8.98 18.99 4.19
C ASP A 44 -8.02 19.78 5.11
N SER A 45 -7.76 19.26 6.30
CA SER A 45 -6.82 19.84 7.28
C SER A 45 -5.34 19.55 7.01
N THR A 46 -5.02 18.55 6.16
CA THR A 46 -3.64 18.07 5.96
C THR A 46 -3.13 18.16 4.51
N VAL A 47 -4.01 18.47 3.56
CA VAL A 47 -3.67 18.54 2.13
C VAL A 47 -2.60 19.59 1.83
N HIS A 48 -2.55 20.66 2.61
CA HIS A 48 -1.50 21.66 2.49
C HIS A 48 -0.12 21.06 2.85
N GLN A 49 -0.03 20.38 4.01
CA GLN A 49 1.19 19.72 4.49
C GLN A 49 1.61 18.58 3.56
N PHE A 50 0.65 17.86 2.97
CA PHE A 50 0.91 16.85 1.94
C PHE A 50 1.70 17.45 0.77
N TYR A 51 1.29 18.59 0.25
CA TYR A 51 2.03 19.23 -0.85
C TYR A 51 3.34 19.88 -0.42
N GLN A 52 3.43 20.40 0.81
CA GLN A 52 4.70 20.88 1.37
C GLN A 52 5.74 19.76 1.39
N MET A 53 5.34 18.57 1.86
CA MET A 53 6.19 17.38 1.85
C MET A 53 6.60 16.99 0.42
N ILE A 54 5.68 16.96 -0.55
CA ILE A 54 6.02 16.65 -1.94
C ILE A 54 7.08 17.60 -2.52
N LEU A 55 6.96 18.90 -2.22
CA LEU A 55 7.93 19.89 -2.65
C LEU A 55 9.25 19.80 -1.88
N GLN A 56 9.22 19.49 -0.59
CA GLN A 56 10.40 19.38 0.27
C GLN A 56 11.24 18.16 -0.12
N GLU A 57 10.62 16.98 -0.17
CA GLU A 57 11.28 15.71 -0.49
C GLU A 57 11.57 15.54 -1.98
N GLY A 58 11.13 16.49 -2.82
CA GLY A 58 11.34 16.45 -4.26
C GLY A 58 10.60 15.29 -4.95
N ALA A 59 9.50 14.81 -4.35
CA ALA A 59 8.71 13.69 -4.87
C ALA A 59 8.13 14.01 -6.24
N ARG A 60 8.43 13.18 -7.24
CA ARG A 60 8.01 13.42 -8.63
C ARG A 60 6.82 12.59 -9.06
N MET A 61 6.45 11.59 -8.29
CA MET A 61 5.31 10.73 -8.58
C MET A 61 4.46 10.48 -7.34
N ILE A 62 3.15 10.38 -7.56
CA ILE A 62 2.16 10.00 -6.56
C ILE A 62 1.38 8.82 -7.11
N ILE A 63 1.21 7.75 -6.32
CA ILE A 63 0.30 6.65 -6.58
C ILE A 63 -0.87 6.75 -5.59
N MET A 64 -2.08 6.89 -6.12
CA MET A 64 -3.34 6.93 -5.38
C MET A 64 -4.16 5.66 -5.67
N LEU A 65 -4.49 4.92 -4.61
CA LEU A 65 -5.17 3.61 -4.69
C LEU A 65 -6.58 3.64 -4.08
N CYS A 66 -7.16 4.82 -3.90
CA CYS A 66 -8.49 5.01 -3.36
C CYS A 66 -9.20 6.12 -4.12
N ASN A 67 -10.52 6.09 -4.13
CA ASN A 67 -11.30 7.20 -4.67
C ASN A 67 -11.48 8.31 -3.62
N PHE A 68 -11.93 9.49 -4.06
CA PHE A 68 -12.27 10.58 -3.13
C PHE A 68 -13.47 10.24 -2.25
N THR A 69 -14.42 9.48 -2.81
CA THR A 69 -15.62 8.98 -2.14
C THR A 69 -15.72 7.49 -2.37
N GLU A 70 -15.95 6.73 -1.30
CA GLU A 70 -16.18 5.28 -1.33
C GLU A 70 -17.40 4.99 -0.43
N SER A 71 -18.31 4.13 -0.89
CA SER A 71 -19.57 3.84 -0.19
C SER A 71 -20.36 5.08 0.27
N GLY A 72 -20.34 6.14 -0.54
CA GLY A 72 -21.02 7.41 -0.26
C GLY A 72 -20.34 8.31 0.79
N ARG A 73 -19.18 7.90 1.33
CA ARG A 73 -18.44 8.63 2.35
C ARG A 73 -17.22 9.32 1.74
N LYS A 74 -16.95 10.56 2.13
CA LYS A 74 -15.72 11.26 1.75
C LYS A 74 -14.55 10.63 2.50
N ILE A 75 -13.64 10.00 1.76
CA ILE A 75 -12.48 9.30 2.32
C ILE A 75 -11.17 10.04 2.04
N CYS A 76 -11.09 10.77 0.92
CA CYS A 76 -9.93 11.54 0.51
C CYS A 76 -10.39 12.90 -0.02
N THR A 77 -9.70 13.97 0.37
CA THR A 77 -9.90 15.30 -0.19
C THR A 77 -9.59 15.29 -1.68
N GLN A 78 -10.38 15.98 -2.50
CA GLN A 78 -10.05 16.23 -3.89
C GLN A 78 -8.86 17.20 -3.96
N TYR A 79 -7.66 16.64 -3.90
CA TYR A 79 -6.43 17.41 -3.77
C TYR A 79 -5.77 17.74 -5.12
N TYR A 80 -6.28 17.21 -6.23
CA TYR A 80 -5.77 17.51 -7.55
C TYR A 80 -6.90 17.68 -8.58
N PRO A 81 -6.74 18.57 -9.58
CA PRO A 81 -7.62 18.63 -10.76
C PRO A 81 -7.36 17.41 -11.66
N ALA A 82 -8.41 16.71 -12.09
CA ALA A 82 -8.28 15.48 -12.86
C ALA A 82 -8.15 15.74 -14.37
N LYS A 83 -8.65 16.89 -14.85
CA LYS A 83 -8.61 17.32 -16.25
C LYS A 83 -8.01 18.73 -16.37
N PRO A 84 -7.41 19.08 -17.52
CA PRO A 84 -6.91 20.44 -17.74
C PRO A 84 -8.00 21.53 -17.70
N THR A 85 -9.26 21.14 -17.93
CA THR A 85 -10.43 22.03 -17.85
C THR A 85 -10.93 22.24 -16.42
N ASP A 86 -10.48 21.42 -15.47
CA ASP A 86 -10.89 21.54 -14.07
C ASP A 86 -10.27 22.80 -13.46
N PRO A 87 -10.94 23.43 -12.48
CA PRO A 87 -10.41 24.62 -11.84
C PRO A 87 -9.08 24.34 -11.15
N THR A 88 -8.20 25.34 -11.19
CA THR A 88 -6.97 25.36 -10.39
C THR A 88 -7.30 25.20 -8.91
N LEU A 89 -6.61 24.30 -8.23
CA LEU A 89 -6.75 24.11 -6.79
C LEU A 89 -5.64 24.84 -6.04
N VAL A 90 -5.99 25.42 -4.89
CA VAL A 90 -5.05 26.15 -4.02
C VAL A 90 -5.16 25.62 -2.60
N PHE A 91 -4.03 25.17 -2.06
CA PHE A 91 -3.92 24.67 -0.68
C PHE A 91 -2.85 25.47 0.04
N GLY A 92 -3.27 26.38 0.92
CA GLY A 92 -2.37 27.34 1.55
C GLY A 92 -1.66 28.19 0.51
N ASP A 93 -0.33 28.12 0.45
CA ASP A 93 0.47 28.81 -0.55
C ASP A 93 0.86 27.95 -1.75
N ILE A 94 0.27 26.76 -1.93
CA ILE A 94 0.59 25.86 -3.05
C ILE A 94 -0.57 25.83 -4.04
N THR A 95 -0.25 26.14 -5.29
CA THR A 95 -1.18 26.08 -6.43
C THR A 95 -0.94 24.79 -7.20
N VAL A 96 -2.02 24.09 -7.55
CA VAL A 96 -2.01 22.81 -8.26
C VAL A 96 -2.84 22.94 -9.53
N VAL A 97 -2.21 22.68 -10.68
CA VAL A 97 -2.85 22.76 -12.00
C VAL A 97 -2.65 21.46 -12.75
N CYS A 98 -3.69 20.96 -13.43
CA CYS A 98 -3.57 19.84 -14.35
C CYS A 98 -3.06 20.34 -15.70
N LEU A 99 -1.89 19.87 -16.12
CA LEU A 99 -1.32 20.16 -17.44
C LEU A 99 -1.88 19.21 -18.51
N HIS A 100 -1.97 17.93 -18.17
CA HIS A 100 -2.41 16.87 -19.07
C HIS A 100 -2.92 15.69 -18.25
N SER A 101 -3.86 14.92 -18.80
CA SER A 101 -4.34 13.67 -18.22
C SER A 101 -4.61 12.65 -19.32
N SER A 102 -4.24 11.40 -19.07
CA SER A 102 -4.48 10.27 -19.96
C SER A 102 -4.68 8.98 -19.18
N ALA A 103 -5.21 7.94 -19.82
CA ALA A 103 -5.14 6.59 -19.28
C ALA A 103 -3.74 6.02 -19.49
N LEU A 104 -3.28 5.18 -18.56
CA LEU A 104 -2.06 4.40 -18.75
C LEU A 104 -2.29 3.42 -19.93
N PRO A 105 -1.35 3.28 -20.89
CA PRO A 105 -1.53 2.38 -22.02
C PRO A 105 -1.83 0.94 -21.59
N GLY A 106 -2.88 0.35 -22.15
CA GLY A 106 -3.36 -0.99 -21.78
C GLY A 106 -4.17 -1.05 -20.48
N GLU A 107 -4.23 0.04 -19.70
CA GLU A 107 -4.79 0.08 -18.35
C GLU A 107 -5.84 1.21 -18.24
N PRO A 108 -7.04 1.06 -18.83
CA PRO A 108 -8.05 2.13 -18.93
C PRO A 108 -8.56 2.63 -17.57
N LYS A 109 -8.35 1.86 -16.50
CA LYS A 109 -8.77 2.15 -15.13
C LYS A 109 -7.69 2.86 -14.31
N VAL A 110 -6.48 2.99 -14.87
CA VAL A 110 -5.38 3.75 -14.28
C VAL A 110 -5.22 5.05 -15.04
N CYS A 111 -5.43 6.18 -14.36
CA CYS A 111 -5.25 7.50 -14.96
C CYS A 111 -3.92 8.11 -14.52
N VAL A 112 -3.18 8.67 -15.48
CA VAL A 112 -1.95 9.42 -15.25
C VAL A 112 -2.22 10.89 -15.52
N THR A 113 -1.99 11.74 -14.53
CA THR A 113 -2.23 13.18 -14.59
C THR A 113 -0.94 13.93 -14.29
N TRP A 114 -0.53 14.83 -15.20
CA TRP A 114 0.64 15.68 -15.03
C TRP A 114 0.20 16.95 -14.31
N LEU A 115 0.70 17.13 -13.09
CA LEU A 115 0.39 18.25 -12.23
C LEU A 115 1.54 19.25 -12.22
N SER A 116 1.22 20.53 -12.36
CA SER A 116 2.14 21.63 -12.04
C SER A 116 1.87 22.12 -10.64
N LEU A 117 2.88 22.06 -9.78
CA LEU A 117 2.88 22.62 -8.45
C LEU A 117 3.65 23.94 -8.46
N LYS A 118 3.08 24.98 -7.88
CA LYS A 118 3.75 26.27 -7.65
C LYS A 118 3.57 26.71 -6.20
N CYS A 119 4.66 26.85 -5.46
CA CYS A 119 4.65 27.52 -4.17
C CYS A 119 4.66 29.04 -4.39
N ASN A 120 3.58 29.71 -4.00
CA ASN A 120 3.37 31.14 -4.20
C ASN A 120 4.28 32.00 -3.30
N LYS A 121 4.72 31.48 -2.14
CA LYS A 121 5.67 32.20 -1.26
C LYS A 121 7.10 32.17 -1.79
N THR A 122 7.58 31.01 -2.24
CA THR A 122 8.98 30.82 -2.65
C THR A 122 9.21 30.92 -4.16
N GLY A 123 8.15 30.87 -4.95
CA GLY A 123 8.23 30.77 -6.41
C GLY A 123 8.65 29.38 -6.92
N LYS A 124 8.96 28.41 -6.03
CA LYS A 124 9.39 27.06 -6.42
C LYS A 124 8.30 26.38 -7.27
N ARG A 125 8.72 25.78 -8.38
CA ARG A 125 7.86 25.02 -9.30
C ARG A 125 8.32 23.57 -9.41
N GLN A 126 7.38 22.66 -9.47
CA GLN A 126 7.64 21.23 -9.62
C GLN A 126 6.54 20.58 -10.45
N THR A 127 6.93 19.75 -11.42
CA THR A 127 5.98 18.87 -12.12
C THR A 127 5.96 17.53 -11.42
N VAL A 128 4.74 17.01 -11.18
CA VAL A 128 4.48 15.72 -10.54
C VAL A 128 3.56 14.89 -11.42
N ARG A 129 3.87 13.61 -11.60
CA ARG A 129 2.97 12.63 -12.23
C ARG A 129 2.10 11.99 -11.15
N HIS A 130 0.79 12.16 -11.24
CA HIS A 130 -0.18 11.54 -10.37
C HIS A 130 -0.80 10.33 -11.07
N ILE A 131 -0.67 9.16 -10.48
CA ILE A 131 -1.16 7.88 -10.99
C ILE A 131 -2.31 7.45 -10.08
N HIS A 132 -3.52 7.42 -10.61
CA HIS A 132 -4.71 7.02 -9.88
C HIS A 132 -5.25 5.70 -10.43
N TRP A 133 -5.16 4.64 -9.63
CA TRP A 133 -5.82 3.36 -9.92
C TRP A 133 -7.25 3.38 -9.34
N LYS A 134 -8.24 3.55 -10.21
CA LYS A 134 -9.61 3.95 -9.82
C LYS A 134 -10.53 2.82 -9.39
N ASP A 135 -10.27 1.60 -9.83
CA ASP A 135 -11.14 0.44 -9.62
C ASP A 135 -10.62 -0.54 -8.57
N TRP A 136 -9.68 -0.11 -7.71
CA TRP A 136 -9.33 -0.88 -6.53
C TRP A 136 -10.53 -0.92 -5.56
N PRO A 137 -11.11 -2.10 -5.25
CA PRO A 137 -12.28 -2.20 -4.38
C PRO A 137 -12.02 -1.76 -2.94
N GLU A 138 -13.02 -1.17 -2.27
CA GLU A 138 -12.86 -0.63 -0.90
C GLU A 138 -12.43 -1.70 0.12
N HIS A 139 -13.09 -2.87 0.08
CA HIS A 139 -12.92 -3.96 1.06
C HIS A 139 -12.36 -5.24 0.46
N SER A 140 -11.90 -5.22 -0.80
CA SER A 140 -11.36 -6.39 -1.50
C SER A 140 -10.03 -6.07 -2.20
N VAL A 141 -9.57 -7.01 -3.00
CA VAL A 141 -8.44 -6.85 -3.93
C VAL A 141 -8.97 -6.73 -5.36
N PRO A 142 -8.23 -6.09 -6.29
CA PRO A 142 -8.56 -6.10 -7.70
C PRO A 142 -8.56 -7.51 -8.29
N ASP A 143 -9.17 -7.68 -9.46
CA ASP A 143 -8.92 -8.85 -10.28
C ASP A 143 -7.44 -8.95 -10.64
N VAL A 144 -6.95 -10.18 -10.81
CA VAL A 144 -5.54 -10.42 -11.09
C VAL A 144 -5.19 -9.91 -12.49
N SER A 145 -4.18 -9.07 -12.60
CA SER A 145 -3.79 -8.44 -13.87
C SER A 145 -2.29 -8.09 -13.89
N LEU A 146 -1.82 -7.39 -14.92
CA LEU A 146 -0.48 -6.81 -14.93
C LEU A 146 -0.47 -5.35 -14.46
N THR A 147 -1.61 -4.85 -13.96
CA THR A 147 -1.78 -3.43 -13.60
C THR A 147 -0.75 -2.95 -12.56
N PRO A 148 -0.45 -3.69 -11.46
CA PRO A 148 0.60 -3.26 -10.53
C PRO A 148 1.95 -3.05 -11.21
N LEU A 149 2.29 -3.93 -12.15
CA LEU A 149 3.59 -3.96 -12.81
C LEU A 149 3.71 -2.88 -13.89
N ASN A 150 2.62 -2.63 -14.60
CA ASN A 150 2.51 -1.51 -15.51
C ASN A 150 2.66 -0.18 -14.75
N ILE A 151 2.12 -0.08 -13.53
CA ILE A 151 2.36 1.07 -12.63
C ILE A 151 3.85 1.12 -12.20
N PHE A 152 4.46 0.00 -11.79
CA PHE A 152 5.88 -0.04 -11.40
C PHE A 152 6.80 0.41 -12.52
N THR A 153 6.53 -0.02 -13.75
CA THR A 153 7.28 0.38 -14.95
C THR A 153 7.29 1.90 -15.14
N VAL A 154 6.17 2.57 -14.85
CA VAL A 154 6.10 4.04 -14.93
C VAL A 154 6.94 4.71 -13.85
N VAL A 155 6.97 4.15 -12.64
CA VAL A 155 7.59 4.80 -11.48
C VAL A 155 9.07 4.47 -11.29
N ARG A 156 9.58 3.38 -11.88
CA ARG A 156 11.00 3.00 -11.82
C ARG A 156 11.94 4.07 -12.36
N ASP A 157 11.47 4.87 -13.34
CA ASP A 157 12.23 6.00 -13.89
C ASP A 157 12.20 7.27 -13.00
N SER A 158 11.56 7.23 -11.83
CA SER A 158 11.48 8.39 -10.94
C SER A 158 12.87 8.84 -10.47
N LYS A 159 13.15 10.13 -10.61
CA LYS A 159 14.39 10.76 -10.10
C LYS A 159 14.27 11.25 -8.65
N GLY A 160 13.18 10.91 -7.98
CA GLY A 160 12.90 11.28 -6.58
C GLY A 160 11.95 10.28 -5.94
N PRO A 161 11.64 10.44 -4.64
CA PRO A 161 10.78 9.52 -3.93
C PRO A 161 9.39 9.46 -4.58
N VAL A 162 8.80 8.27 -4.55
CA VAL A 162 7.43 8.01 -5.00
C VAL A 162 6.53 8.02 -3.77
N VAL A 163 5.53 8.89 -3.77
CA VAL A 163 4.54 8.93 -2.69
C VAL A 163 3.44 7.95 -3.05
N ILE A 164 3.11 7.03 -2.15
CA ILE A 164 2.00 6.09 -2.32
C ILE A 164 1.04 6.18 -1.16
N HIS A 165 -0.25 6.28 -1.47
CA HIS A 165 -1.29 6.30 -0.46
C HIS A 165 -2.57 5.59 -0.94
N CYS A 166 -3.37 5.19 0.06
CA CYS A 166 -4.75 4.74 -0.11
C CYS A 166 -5.58 5.50 0.93
N VAL A 167 -6.52 4.83 1.59
CA VAL A 167 -7.35 5.41 2.65
C VAL A 167 -6.58 5.52 3.97
N ASP A 168 -6.09 4.40 4.49
CA ASP A 168 -5.36 4.32 5.76
C ASP A 168 -3.83 4.34 5.58
N GLY A 169 -3.40 4.20 4.33
CA GLY A 169 -2.00 4.10 3.98
C GLY A 169 -1.36 2.78 4.38
N VAL A 170 -2.09 1.73 4.73
CA VAL A 170 -1.47 0.44 5.13
C VAL A 170 -2.03 -0.75 4.35
N SER A 171 -3.30 -0.70 3.97
CA SER A 171 -3.98 -1.84 3.35
C SER A 171 -3.61 -2.01 1.88
N ARG A 172 -4.23 -1.24 0.97
CA ARG A 172 -3.94 -1.29 -0.48
C ARG A 172 -2.50 -0.89 -0.78
N THR A 173 -2.03 0.14 -0.07
CA THR A 173 -0.63 0.59 -0.13
C THR A 173 0.34 -0.52 0.27
N GLY A 174 0.11 -1.22 1.38
CA GLY A 174 0.97 -2.32 1.79
C GLY A 174 0.90 -3.51 0.83
N THR A 175 -0.26 -3.74 0.22
CA THR A 175 -0.48 -4.82 -0.76
C THR A 175 0.38 -4.60 -2.00
N ILE A 176 0.25 -3.43 -2.66
CA ILE A 176 1.04 -3.14 -3.86
C ILE A 176 2.54 -3.01 -3.55
N LEU A 177 2.90 -2.43 -2.39
CA LEU A 177 4.30 -2.40 -1.95
C LEU A 177 4.84 -3.81 -1.70
N GLY A 178 4.02 -4.73 -1.17
CA GLY A 178 4.41 -6.13 -0.97
C GLY A 178 4.72 -6.84 -2.28
N ILE A 179 3.98 -6.55 -3.36
CA ILE A 179 4.27 -7.09 -4.69
C ILE A 179 5.64 -6.61 -5.16
N GLU A 180 5.89 -5.30 -5.20
CA GLU A 180 7.18 -4.76 -5.66
C GLU A 180 8.32 -5.21 -4.76
N PHE A 181 8.13 -5.19 -3.44
CA PHE A 181 9.15 -5.57 -2.47
C PHE A 181 9.62 -7.02 -2.67
N ILE A 182 8.69 -7.96 -2.83
CA ILE A 182 9.04 -9.37 -3.05
C ILE A 182 9.68 -9.54 -4.43
N LEU A 183 9.16 -8.90 -5.48
CA LEU A 183 9.75 -8.96 -6.83
C LEU A 183 11.19 -8.42 -6.84
N GLU A 184 11.46 -7.30 -6.18
CA GLU A 184 12.79 -6.73 -6.06
C GLU A 184 13.73 -7.65 -5.26
N LYS A 185 13.27 -8.23 -4.15
CA LYS A 185 14.04 -9.23 -3.39
C LYS A 185 14.36 -10.47 -4.24
N MET A 186 13.41 -10.95 -5.04
CA MET A 186 13.63 -12.08 -5.95
C MET A 186 14.67 -11.73 -7.02
N LEU A 187 14.59 -10.53 -7.60
CA LEU A 187 15.53 -10.06 -8.62
C LEU A 187 16.98 -9.99 -8.11
N HIS A 188 17.17 -9.64 -6.84
CA HIS A 188 18.48 -9.54 -6.20
C HIS A 188 18.94 -10.85 -5.53
N GLY A 189 18.15 -11.92 -5.58
CA GLY A 189 18.48 -13.18 -4.92
C GLY A 189 18.39 -13.12 -3.38
N GLU A 190 17.65 -12.15 -2.84
CA GLU A 190 17.46 -11.90 -1.40
C GLU A 190 16.08 -12.36 -0.89
N ALA A 191 15.23 -12.93 -1.77
CA ALA A 191 13.91 -13.39 -1.38
C ALA A 191 14.00 -14.57 -0.41
N SER A 192 13.25 -14.48 0.70
CA SER A 192 13.06 -15.59 1.63
C SER A 192 12.04 -16.58 1.08
N ASP A 193 12.28 -17.87 1.28
CA ASP A 193 11.29 -18.93 1.00
C ASP A 193 10.05 -18.81 1.91
N ASP A 194 10.20 -18.14 3.06
CA ASP A 194 9.09 -17.77 3.94
C ASP A 194 8.64 -16.34 3.66
N SER A 195 7.54 -16.21 2.93
CA SER A 195 6.96 -14.90 2.61
C SER A 195 6.40 -14.17 3.83
N THR A 196 6.21 -14.84 4.99
CA THR A 196 5.86 -14.14 6.22
C THR A 196 7.01 -13.27 6.73
N GLU A 197 8.26 -13.72 6.58
CA GLU A 197 9.44 -12.94 6.94
C GLU A 197 9.59 -11.71 6.07
N MET A 198 9.30 -11.83 4.76
CA MET A 198 9.28 -10.68 3.85
C MET A 198 8.22 -9.64 4.25
N ILE A 199 7.03 -10.08 4.67
CA ILE A 199 6.01 -9.15 5.18
C ILE A 199 6.40 -8.55 6.53
N LYS A 200 7.06 -9.29 7.43
CA LYS A 200 7.60 -8.73 8.67
C LYS A 200 8.65 -7.65 8.38
N GLU A 201 9.55 -7.88 7.42
CA GLU A 201 10.53 -6.90 6.95
C GLU A 201 9.84 -5.65 6.38
N LEU A 202 8.85 -5.83 5.50
CA LEU A 202 8.03 -4.72 5.01
C LEU A 202 7.36 -3.96 6.15
N ARG A 203 6.84 -4.68 7.16
CA ARG A 203 6.17 -4.09 8.31
C ARG A 203 7.10 -3.31 9.22
N ARG A 204 8.38 -3.68 9.34
CA ARG A 204 9.40 -2.87 10.03
C ARG A 204 9.51 -1.48 9.40
N GLN A 205 9.43 -1.38 8.08
CA GLN A 205 9.44 -0.08 7.39
C GLN A 205 8.07 0.61 7.42
N ARG A 206 6.98 -0.17 7.38
CA ARG A 206 5.60 0.32 7.36
C ARG A 206 4.67 -0.55 8.19
N ALA A 207 4.53 -0.19 9.47
CA ALA A 207 3.72 -0.94 10.42
C ALA A 207 2.30 -1.21 9.88
N LEU A 208 1.82 -2.44 10.11
CA LEU A 208 0.50 -2.94 9.68
C LEU A 208 0.29 -3.04 8.15
N ALA A 209 1.34 -2.94 7.34
CA ALA A 209 1.25 -3.21 5.90
C ALA A 209 0.65 -4.60 5.64
N VAL A 210 -0.29 -4.67 4.68
CA VAL A 210 -1.10 -5.86 4.36
C VAL A 210 -2.03 -6.24 5.52
N ARG A 211 -3.32 -5.93 5.39
CA ARG A 211 -4.29 -6.02 6.51
C ARG A 211 -5.11 -7.29 6.54
N THR A 212 -5.31 -7.94 5.39
CA THR A 212 -6.17 -9.13 5.28
C THR A 212 -5.43 -10.31 4.67
N SER A 213 -5.88 -11.52 4.98
CA SER A 213 -5.35 -12.73 4.35
C SER A 213 -5.55 -12.69 2.84
N MET A 214 -6.68 -12.16 2.35
CA MET A 214 -6.95 -12.01 0.92
C MET A 214 -5.91 -11.12 0.23
N GLN A 215 -5.48 -10.01 0.86
CA GLN A 215 -4.40 -9.15 0.35
C GLN A 215 -3.06 -9.88 0.29
N TYR A 216 -2.74 -10.64 1.34
CA TYR A 216 -1.51 -11.42 1.39
C TYR A 216 -1.46 -12.52 0.32
N ILE A 217 -2.56 -13.23 0.10
CA ILE A 217 -2.66 -14.25 -0.95
C ILE A 217 -2.64 -13.60 -2.35
N TYR A 218 -3.31 -12.46 -2.51
CA TYR A 218 -3.31 -11.69 -3.75
C TYR A 218 -1.90 -11.29 -4.19
N ILE A 219 -1.04 -10.88 -3.26
CA ILE A 219 0.38 -10.59 -3.56
C ILE A 219 1.05 -11.80 -4.23
N HIS A 220 0.85 -13.00 -3.71
CA HIS A 220 1.43 -14.21 -4.30
C HIS A 220 0.84 -14.50 -5.68
N ARG A 221 -0.48 -14.36 -5.82
CA ARG A 221 -1.17 -14.62 -7.08
C ARG A 221 -0.75 -13.66 -8.20
N GLU A 222 -0.54 -12.38 -7.87
CA GLU A 222 -0.01 -11.35 -8.77
C GLU A 222 1.43 -11.65 -9.22
N ILE A 223 2.28 -12.07 -8.28
CA ILE A 223 3.66 -12.46 -8.62
C ILE A 223 3.67 -13.68 -9.55
N ILE A 224 2.84 -14.69 -9.27
CA ILE A 224 2.69 -15.86 -10.17
C ILE A 224 2.20 -15.41 -11.55
N GLN A 225 1.22 -14.51 -11.61
CA GLN A 225 0.71 -13.98 -12.89
C GLN A 225 1.82 -13.34 -13.71
N TYR A 226 2.64 -12.50 -13.06
CA TYR A 226 3.76 -11.85 -13.71
C TYR A 226 4.80 -12.84 -14.23
N LEU A 227 5.23 -13.77 -13.37
CA LEU A 227 6.25 -14.75 -13.74
C LEU A 227 5.77 -15.66 -14.88
N GLN A 228 4.48 -16.01 -14.89
CA GLN A 228 3.84 -16.75 -15.98
C GLN A 228 3.82 -15.94 -17.28
N ASP A 229 3.36 -14.69 -17.23
CA ASP A 229 3.28 -13.80 -18.40
C ASP A 229 4.67 -13.57 -19.04
N ARG A 230 5.70 -13.44 -18.20
CA ARG A 230 7.10 -13.31 -18.64
C ARG A 230 7.75 -14.64 -19.04
N GLN A 231 7.04 -15.75 -18.99
CA GLN A 231 7.55 -17.09 -19.30
C GLN A 231 8.78 -17.47 -18.45
N ILE A 232 8.86 -16.96 -17.23
CA ILE A 232 9.94 -17.27 -16.27
C ILE A 232 9.64 -18.60 -15.55
N ILE A 233 8.36 -18.90 -15.36
CA ILE A 233 7.90 -20.15 -14.76
C ILE A 233 6.96 -20.90 -15.69
N GLU A 234 6.97 -22.22 -15.60
CA GLU A 234 5.94 -23.08 -16.20
C GLU A 234 4.80 -23.34 -15.20
N MET A 235 3.57 -23.35 -15.69
CA MET A 235 2.40 -23.64 -14.87
C MET A 235 2.28 -25.13 -14.59
N SER A 236 3.02 -25.59 -13.58
CA SER A 236 2.89 -26.95 -13.05
C SER A 236 1.47 -27.22 -12.54
N GLN A 237 1.08 -28.49 -12.46
CA GLN A 237 -0.21 -28.93 -11.91
C GLN A 237 -0.53 -28.25 -10.57
N ARG A 238 0.49 -28.12 -9.73
CA ARG A 238 0.39 -27.50 -8.41
C ARG A 238 0.14 -25.99 -8.44
N LEU A 239 0.71 -25.28 -9.41
CA LEU A 239 0.42 -23.86 -9.59
C LEU A 239 -0.99 -23.66 -10.15
N LEU A 240 -1.45 -24.55 -11.02
CA LEU A 240 -2.83 -24.54 -11.50
C LEU A 240 -3.82 -24.76 -10.35
N GLU A 241 -3.58 -25.74 -9.49
CA GLU A 241 -4.37 -25.97 -8.28
C GLU A 241 -4.38 -24.73 -7.35
N PHE A 242 -3.24 -24.08 -7.17
CA PHE A 242 -3.16 -22.84 -6.41
C PHE A 242 -4.03 -21.73 -7.01
N VAL A 243 -4.02 -21.57 -8.34
CA VAL A 243 -4.85 -20.57 -9.04
C VAL A 243 -6.33 -20.90 -8.88
N ASP A 244 -6.72 -22.16 -9.03
CA ASP A 244 -8.12 -22.59 -8.83
C ASP A 244 -8.58 -22.36 -7.39
N ASP A 245 -7.73 -22.67 -6.40
CA ASP A 245 -8.00 -22.43 -4.98
C ASP A 245 -8.14 -20.93 -4.68
N TYR A 246 -7.28 -20.11 -5.29
CA TYR A 246 -7.33 -18.66 -5.19
C TYR A 246 -8.66 -18.14 -5.74
N ASP A 247 -9.05 -18.55 -6.95
CA ASP A 247 -10.27 -18.09 -7.60
C ASP A 247 -11.52 -18.46 -6.79
N ARG A 248 -11.54 -19.66 -6.19
CA ARG A 248 -12.62 -20.06 -5.26
C ARG A 248 -12.63 -19.20 -4.00
N CYS A 249 -11.46 -18.93 -3.42
CA CYS A 249 -11.32 -18.09 -2.24
C CYS A 249 -11.77 -16.65 -2.51
N PHE A 250 -11.32 -16.07 -3.63
CA PHE A 250 -11.66 -14.70 -4.06
C PHE A 250 -13.17 -14.54 -4.28
N LYS A 251 -13.80 -15.49 -5.00
CA LYS A 251 -15.26 -15.48 -5.20
C LYS A 251 -16.04 -15.57 -3.88
N LYS A 252 -15.55 -16.34 -2.91
CA LYS A 252 -16.18 -16.43 -1.59
C LYS A 252 -16.03 -15.11 -0.82
N TYR A 253 -14.81 -14.57 -0.77
CA TYR A 253 -14.48 -13.32 -0.09
C TYR A 253 -15.31 -12.15 -0.66
N ALA A 254 -15.40 -12.02 -1.99
CA ALA A 254 -16.19 -10.98 -2.64
C ALA A 254 -17.70 -11.05 -2.30
N LYS A 255 -18.26 -12.25 -2.09
CA LYS A 255 -19.66 -12.43 -1.67
C LYS A 255 -19.88 -12.03 -0.21
N GLU A 256 -18.93 -12.36 0.67
CA GLU A 256 -19.00 -12.00 2.09
C GLU A 256 -18.96 -10.48 2.27
N GLU A 257 -18.11 -9.77 1.52
CA GLU A 257 -18.04 -8.30 1.53
C GLU A 257 -19.25 -7.61 0.88
N ALA A 258 -19.89 -8.24 -0.11
CA ALA A 258 -21.10 -7.71 -0.75
C ALA A 258 -22.36 -7.82 0.12
N THR A 259 -22.28 -8.53 1.25
CA THR A 259 -23.38 -8.66 2.21
C THR A 259 -23.32 -7.48 3.17
N PRO A 260 -24.30 -6.58 3.23
CA PRO A 260 -24.20 -5.38 4.05
C PRO A 260 -24.02 -5.76 5.53
N PRO A 261 -23.06 -5.14 6.26
CA PRO A 261 -23.02 -5.29 7.69
C PRO A 261 -24.33 -4.76 8.25
N PHE A 262 -24.98 -5.56 9.10
CA PHE A 262 -26.21 -5.18 9.81
C PHE A 262 -26.13 -3.74 10.34
N HIS A 263 -27.21 -2.98 10.14
CA HIS A 263 -27.35 -1.62 10.64
C HIS A 263 -26.99 -1.51 12.12
N THR A 264 -25.95 -0.75 12.43
CA THR A 264 -25.91 0.05 13.65
C THR A 264 -25.56 1.49 13.26
N ASN A 265 -26.48 2.39 13.58
CA ASN A 265 -26.25 3.82 13.56
C ASN A 265 -25.01 4.16 14.40
N GLU A 266 -24.27 5.17 13.97
CA GLU A 266 -23.09 5.74 14.64
C GLU A 266 -21.85 4.84 14.67
N PHE A 267 -21.12 4.79 13.55
CA PHE A 267 -19.70 4.44 13.57
C PHE A 267 -18.89 5.69 13.21
N GLU A 268 -18.44 6.40 14.25
CA GLU A 268 -17.44 7.45 14.10
C GLU A 268 -16.11 6.83 13.65
N THR A 269 -15.35 7.58 12.86
CA THR A 269 -14.01 7.20 12.36
C THR A 269 -12.98 6.89 13.45
N ALA A 270 -13.33 7.05 14.73
CA ALA A 270 -12.55 6.70 15.91
C ALA A 270 -12.47 5.17 16.15
N ASP A 271 -13.47 4.39 15.75
CA ASP A 271 -13.54 2.96 16.10
C ASP A 271 -12.55 2.07 15.35
N TYR A 272 -11.94 2.58 14.27
CA TYR A 272 -10.79 1.92 13.62
C TYR A 272 -9.51 1.96 14.46
N PHE A 273 -9.45 2.76 15.54
CA PHE A 273 -8.22 3.11 16.24
C PHE A 273 -8.13 2.67 17.71
N ASN A 274 -9.17 2.03 18.27
CA ASN A 274 -9.11 1.51 19.64
C ASN A 274 -8.58 0.07 19.68
N VAL A 275 -7.26 -0.08 19.53
CA VAL A 275 -6.56 -1.22 20.14
C VAL A 275 -6.29 -0.82 21.59
N PRO A 276 -6.83 -1.54 22.60
CA PRO A 276 -6.58 -1.22 24.01
C PRO A 276 -5.08 -1.17 24.29
N LYS A 277 -4.64 -0.15 25.05
CA LYS A 277 -3.25 -0.07 25.52
C LYS A 277 -2.79 -1.31 26.32
N SER A 278 -3.71 -2.17 26.76
CA SER A 278 -3.42 -3.43 27.43
C SER A 278 -2.92 -4.55 26.51
N THR A 279 -2.85 -4.33 25.20
CA THR A 279 -2.32 -5.32 24.22
C THR A 279 -0.84 -5.12 23.90
N TYR A 280 -0.21 -4.06 24.44
CA TYR A 280 1.24 -3.96 24.45
C TYR A 280 1.77 -4.89 25.54
N CYS A 281 2.46 -5.97 25.16
CA CYS A 281 3.19 -6.77 26.13
C CYS A 281 4.23 -5.86 26.81
N ASP A 282 4.04 -5.61 28.11
CA ASP A 282 5.02 -4.94 28.95
C ASP A 282 6.34 -5.72 28.90
N SER A 283 7.40 -5.03 28.48
CA SER A 283 8.78 -5.55 28.37
C SER A 283 9.47 -5.76 29.72
N LYS A 284 8.74 -6.19 30.75
CA LYS A 284 9.27 -6.46 32.09
C LYS A 284 8.95 -7.86 32.60
N THR A 285 9.43 -8.86 31.87
CA THR A 285 9.80 -10.17 32.45
C THR A 285 10.92 -10.77 31.62
N GLN A 286 12.11 -10.20 31.72
CA GLN A 286 13.33 -10.95 31.44
C GLN A 286 13.57 -11.87 32.64
N VAL A 287 13.37 -13.17 32.43
CA VAL A 287 13.93 -14.21 33.30
C VAL A 287 15.42 -14.25 32.98
N SER A 288 16.25 -13.84 33.94
CA SER A 288 17.71 -13.96 33.84
C SER A 288 18.14 -15.43 33.70
N PRO A 289 19.15 -15.75 32.87
CA PRO A 289 19.73 -17.09 32.84
C PRO A 289 20.53 -17.35 34.13
N PRO A 290 20.63 -18.60 34.61
CA PRO A 290 21.38 -18.90 35.82
C PRO A 290 22.88 -18.75 35.59
N ASP A 291 23.54 -18.10 36.54
CA ASP A 291 24.98 -17.92 36.60
C ASP A 291 25.71 -19.27 36.52
N ARG A 292 26.69 -19.35 35.61
CA ARG A 292 27.71 -20.40 35.63
C ARG A 292 28.75 -20.00 36.68
N ASP A 293 28.61 -20.55 37.88
CA ASP A 293 29.68 -20.53 38.86
C ASP A 293 30.83 -21.44 38.41
N THR A 294 32.00 -20.80 38.27
CA THR A 294 33.32 -21.40 38.32
C THR A 294 33.55 -22.14 39.64
N LYS A 295 33.81 -23.44 39.55
CA LYS A 295 34.88 -24.15 40.28
C LYS A 295 35.19 -25.48 39.57
#